data_AF-A0A965M7A6-F1
#
_entry.id   AF-A0A965M7A6-F1
#
_cell.length_a   1.000
_cell.length_b   1.000
_cell.length_c   1.000
_cell.angle_alpha   90.00
_cell.angle_beta   90.00
_cell.angle_gamma   90.00
#
_symmetry.space_group_name_H-M   'P 1'
#
loop_
_entity.id
_entity.type
_entity.pdbx_description
1 polymer ?
#
loop_
_entity_poly.entity_id
_entity_poly.type
_entity_poly.pdbx_seq_one_letter_code
_entity_poly.pdbx_strand_id
1 'polypeptide(L)'
;MTERLGIPQISTGDMLRAAVKAGTPLGLEAKAHMDSGGLVPDSLIIGLVKDRIAQPDCANGFLFDGFPRTIPQAEAMREAGVPIDRVVEIDVPDAEIVQRMSGRRVHLGSGRTYHVVFNPPKV
;
A
#
# COMPACT_ATOMS: atom_id res chain seq x y z
N MET A 1 0.60 -1.78 14.11
CA MET A 1 -0.46 -2.82 14.13
C MET A 1 0.12 -4.17 13.76
N THR A 2 0.86 -4.25 12.66
CA THR A 2 1.62 -5.43 12.22
C THR A 2 2.44 -6.09 13.34
N GLU A 3 3.34 -5.36 14.00
CA GLU A 3 4.16 -5.90 15.10
C GLU A 3 3.33 -6.41 16.27
N ARG A 4 2.28 -5.67 16.65
CA ARG A 4 1.44 -5.99 17.81
C ARG A 4 0.55 -7.21 17.57
N LEU A 5 0.09 -7.41 16.33
CA LEU A 5 -0.85 -8.49 15.97
C LEU A 5 -0.17 -9.66 15.25
N GLY A 6 1.09 -9.53 14.87
CA GLY A 6 1.82 -10.55 14.11
C GLY A 6 1.25 -10.79 12.70
N ILE A 7 0.68 -9.75 12.07
CA ILE A 7 0.09 -9.83 10.73
C ILE A 7 0.91 -9.00 9.72
N PRO A 8 1.09 -9.48 8.48
CA PRO A 8 1.78 -8.72 7.44
C PRO A 8 0.95 -7.54 6.95
N GLN A 9 1.63 -6.47 6.58
CA GLN A 9 1.07 -5.38 5.79
C GLN A 9 1.08 -5.77 4.31
N ILE A 10 -0.05 -5.61 3.65
CA ILE A 10 -0.22 -5.86 2.22
C ILE A 10 -0.51 -4.53 1.54
N SER A 11 0.44 -4.05 0.74
CA SER A 11 0.25 -2.91 -0.17
C SER A 11 0.25 -3.41 -1.61
N THR A 12 -0.60 -2.81 -2.45
CA THR A 12 -0.67 -3.18 -3.89
C THR A 12 0.65 -2.93 -4.61
N GLY A 13 1.37 -1.87 -4.23
CA GLY A 13 2.68 -1.55 -4.79
C GLY A 13 3.74 -2.60 -4.49
N ASP A 14 3.82 -3.08 -3.24
CA ASP A 14 4.78 -4.12 -2.86
C ASP A 14 4.42 -5.47 -3.48
N MET A 15 3.14 -5.81 -3.48
CA MET A 15 2.63 -7.03 -4.09
C MET A 15 2.94 -7.09 -5.59
N LEU A 16 2.70 -6.00 -6.33
CA LEU A 16 3.04 -5.89 -7.74
C LEU A 16 4.55 -6.04 -7.96
N ARG A 17 5.38 -5.30 -7.23
CA ARG A 17 6.84 -5.39 -7.35
C ARG A 17 7.35 -6.80 -7.05
N ALA A 18 6.80 -7.47 -6.05
CA ALA A 18 7.15 -8.84 -5.69
C ALA A 18 6.76 -9.84 -6.79
N ALA A 19 5.53 -9.75 -7.30
CA ALA A 19 5.03 -10.63 -8.36
C ALA A 19 5.81 -10.48 -9.66
N VAL A 20 6.17 -9.25 -10.02
CA VAL A 20 7.04 -8.93 -11.17
C VAL A 20 8.43 -9.51 -10.97
N LYS A 21 9.04 -9.30 -9.79
CA LYS A 21 10.38 -9.82 -9.46
C LYS A 21 10.43 -11.35 -9.46
N ALA A 22 9.37 -12.00 -9.00
CA ALA A 22 9.25 -13.45 -8.97
C ALA A 22 8.92 -14.07 -10.34
N GLY A 23 8.58 -13.27 -11.35
CA GLY A 23 8.25 -13.76 -12.69
C GLY A 23 6.97 -14.60 -12.74
N THR A 24 6.03 -14.37 -11.81
CA THR A 24 4.74 -15.06 -11.80
C THR A 24 3.91 -14.70 -13.05
N PRO A 25 3.01 -15.58 -13.53
CA PRO A 25 2.16 -15.27 -14.68
C PRO A 25 1.41 -13.92 -14.54
N LEU A 26 0.76 -13.70 -13.39
CA LEU A 26 0.07 -12.44 -13.07
C LEU A 26 1.04 -11.26 -12.98
N GLY A 27 2.23 -11.47 -12.42
CA GLY A 27 3.26 -10.44 -12.33
C GLY A 27 3.79 -10.00 -13.69
N LEU A 28 3.97 -10.92 -14.64
CA LEU A 28 4.40 -10.62 -16.00
C LEU A 28 3.32 -9.85 -16.78
N GLU A 29 2.05 -10.21 -16.61
CA GLU A 29 0.92 -9.48 -17.18
C GLU A 29 0.82 -8.07 -16.59
N ALA A 30 0.94 -7.94 -15.27
CA ALA A 30 0.99 -6.63 -14.59
C ALA A 30 2.14 -5.76 -15.10
N LYS A 31 3.31 -6.36 -15.30
CA LYS A 31 4.50 -5.68 -15.82
C LYS A 31 4.22 -5.06 -17.19
N ALA A 32 3.52 -5.76 -18.08
CA ALA A 32 3.19 -5.24 -19.41
C ALA A 32 2.31 -3.97 -19.35
N HIS A 33 1.36 -3.92 -18.42
CA HIS A 33 0.56 -2.72 -18.18
C HIS A 33 1.40 -1.58 -17.58
N MET A 34 2.26 -1.89 -16.61
CA MET A 34 3.13 -0.88 -15.98
C MET A 34 4.15 -0.29 -16.96
N ASP A 35 4.79 -1.13 -17.79
CA ASP A 35 5.79 -0.71 -18.78
C ASP A 35 5.17 0.18 -19.87
N SER A 36 3.89 -0.01 -20.19
CA SER A 36 3.17 0.83 -21.14
C SER A 36 2.61 2.12 -20.51
N GLY A 37 2.80 2.33 -19.20
CA GLY A 37 2.22 3.45 -18.46
C GLY A 37 0.72 3.33 -18.22
N GLY A 38 0.13 2.17 -18.51
CA GLY A 38 -1.27 1.87 -18.30
C GLY A 38 -1.59 1.57 -16.82
N LEU A 39 -2.86 1.73 -16.46
CA LEU A 39 -3.35 1.24 -15.17
C LEU A 39 -3.44 -0.29 -15.22
N VAL A 40 -3.00 -0.93 -14.14
CA VAL A 40 -3.19 -2.38 -13.94
C VAL A 40 -4.68 -2.64 -13.69
N PRO A 41 -5.32 -3.56 -14.43
CA PRO A 41 -6.75 -3.85 -14.25
C PRO A 41 -7.08 -4.39 -12.85
N ASP A 42 -8.26 -4.05 -12.33
CA ASP A 42 -8.71 -4.48 -11.00
C ASP A 42 -8.77 -6.00 -10.87
N SER A 43 -9.19 -6.72 -11.91
CA SER A 43 -9.23 -8.20 -11.94
C SER A 43 -7.85 -8.80 -11.67
N LEU A 44 -6.80 -8.20 -12.23
CA LEU A 44 -5.42 -8.64 -12.04
C LEU A 44 -4.95 -8.37 -10.60
N ILE A 45 -5.26 -7.18 -10.07
CA ILE A 45 -4.96 -6.83 -8.68
C ILE A 45 -5.63 -7.80 -7.70
N ILE A 46 -6.90 -8.15 -7.93
CA ILE A 46 -7.63 -9.10 -7.10
C ILE A 46 -7.02 -10.50 -7.17
N GLY A 47 -6.57 -10.94 -8.36
CA GLY A 47 -5.82 -12.18 -8.52
C GLY A 47 -4.55 -12.19 -7.66
N LEU A 48 -3.76 -11.12 -7.72
CA LEU A 48 -2.56 -10.97 -6.90
C LEU A 48 -2.87 -10.94 -5.40
N VAL A 49 -3.97 -10.31 -4.99
CA VAL A 49 -4.41 -10.29 -3.59
C VAL A 49 -4.71 -11.71 -3.10
N LYS A 50 -5.44 -12.51 -3.89
CA LYS A 50 -5.74 -13.91 -3.54
C LYS A 50 -4.48 -14.73 -3.33
N ASP A 51 -3.52 -14.64 -4.26
CA ASP A 51 -2.24 -15.34 -4.14
C ASP A 51 -1.45 -14.86 -2.92
N ARG A 52 -1.54 -13.57 -2.59
CA ARG A 52 -0.82 -12.98 -1.46
C ARG A 52 -1.37 -13.42 -0.11
N ILE A 53 -2.69 -13.41 0.07
CA ILE A 53 -3.32 -13.79 1.34
C ILE A 53 -3.28 -15.29 1.60
N ALA A 54 -3.01 -16.11 0.57
CA ALA A 54 -2.82 -17.54 0.71
C ALA A 54 -1.43 -17.94 1.25
N GLN A 55 -0.50 -16.99 1.39
CA GLN A 55 0.85 -17.27 1.89
C GLN A 55 0.86 -17.58 3.40
N PRO A 56 1.82 -18.40 3.89
CA PRO A 56 1.85 -18.84 5.29
C PRO A 56 1.91 -17.69 6.31
N ASP A 57 2.50 -16.56 5.97
CA ASP A 57 2.61 -15.40 6.85
C ASP A 57 1.26 -14.67 7.04
N CYS A 58 0.28 -14.93 6.19
CA CYS A 58 -1.09 -14.43 6.30
C CYS A 58 -2.02 -15.35 7.12
N ALA A 59 -1.52 -16.47 7.65
CA ALA A 59 -2.34 -17.43 8.39
C ALA A 59 -3.04 -16.83 9.63
N ASN A 60 -2.41 -15.84 10.27
CA ASN A 60 -2.96 -15.14 11.43
C ASN A 60 -3.72 -13.84 11.06
N GLY A 61 -3.95 -13.61 9.76
CA GLY A 61 -4.58 -12.40 9.23
C GLY A 61 -3.63 -11.53 8.42
N PHE A 62 -4.10 -10.35 8.04
CA PHE A 62 -3.38 -9.40 7.20
C PHE A 62 -3.93 -7.99 7.39
N LEU A 63 -3.11 -6.99 7.08
CA LEU A 63 -3.50 -5.58 7.07
C LEU A 63 -3.37 -5.04 5.65
N PHE A 64 -4.47 -4.75 4.99
CA PHE A 64 -4.41 -4.00 3.73
C PHE A 64 -4.08 -2.54 4.00
N ASP A 65 -3.11 -2.00 3.24
CA ASP A 65 -2.74 -0.59 3.27
C ASP A 65 -2.83 0.01 1.87
N GLY A 66 -3.67 1.04 1.74
CA GLY A 66 -3.95 1.72 0.49
C GLY A 66 -4.71 0.85 -0.53
N PHE A 67 -5.45 -0.17 -0.07
CA PHE A 67 -6.34 -1.01 -0.86
C PHE A 67 -7.49 -1.53 0.02
N PRO A 68 -8.73 -1.65 -0.49
CA PRO A 68 -9.20 -1.16 -1.78
C PRO A 68 -9.25 0.38 -1.84
N ARG A 69 -9.15 0.97 -3.03
CA ARG A 69 -9.24 2.43 -3.27
C ARG A 69 -10.54 2.88 -3.93
N THR A 70 -11.26 1.95 -4.53
CA THR A 70 -12.51 2.21 -5.25
C THR A 70 -13.60 1.27 -4.78
N ILE A 71 -14.86 1.67 -4.95
CA ILE A 71 -16.02 0.81 -4.64
C ILE A 71 -15.95 -0.51 -5.44
N PRO A 72 -15.67 -0.50 -6.77
CA PRO A 72 -15.51 -1.74 -7.54
C PRO A 72 -14.44 -2.69 -6.99
N GLN A 73 -13.32 -2.18 -6.47
CA GLN A 73 -12.29 -3.03 -5.85
C GLN A 73 -12.80 -3.69 -4.57
N ALA A 74 -13.53 -2.94 -3.72
CA ALA A 74 -14.12 -3.50 -2.51
C ALA A 74 -15.19 -4.56 -2.81
N GLU A 75 -16.01 -4.34 -3.84
CA GLU A 75 -16.98 -5.32 -4.33
C GLU A 75 -16.29 -6.57 -4.88
N ALA A 76 -15.24 -6.40 -5.68
CA ALA A 76 -14.46 -7.50 -6.22
C ALA A 76 -13.76 -8.30 -5.11
N MET A 77 -13.28 -7.67 -4.04
CA MET A 77 -12.74 -8.37 -2.85
C MET A 77 -13.80 -9.21 -2.15
N ARG A 78 -15.02 -8.66 -2.00
CA ARG A 78 -16.14 -9.37 -1.40
C ARG A 78 -16.55 -10.58 -2.25
N GLU A 79 -16.69 -10.42 -3.55
CA GLU A 79 -17.01 -11.50 -4.50
C GLU A 79 -15.89 -12.56 -4.57
N ALA A 80 -14.64 -12.11 -4.42
CA ALA A 80 -13.47 -12.97 -4.33
C ALA A 80 -13.40 -13.78 -3.02
N GLY A 81 -14.27 -13.51 -2.04
CA GLY A 81 -14.27 -14.16 -0.74
C GLY A 81 -13.12 -13.74 0.17
N VAL A 82 -12.55 -12.55 -0.03
CA VAL A 82 -11.49 -12.02 0.83
C VAL A 82 -12.11 -11.58 2.16
N PRO A 83 -11.75 -12.20 3.31
CA PRO A 83 -12.34 -11.86 4.59
C PRO A 83 -11.79 -10.50 5.09
N ILE A 84 -12.69 -9.65 5.60
CA ILE A 84 -12.36 -8.37 6.21
C ILE A 84 -13.15 -8.24 7.51
N ASP A 85 -12.45 -8.22 8.64
CA ASP A 85 -13.08 -8.11 9.96
C ASP A 85 -13.39 -6.66 10.34
N ARG A 86 -12.52 -5.73 9.95
CA ARG A 86 -12.54 -4.34 10.39
C ARG A 86 -12.04 -3.40 9.30
N VAL A 87 -12.61 -2.20 9.29
CA VAL A 87 -12.07 -1.04 8.58
C VAL A 87 -11.58 -0.06 9.64
N VAL A 88 -10.33 0.37 9.54
CA VAL A 88 -9.72 1.33 10.46
C VAL A 88 -9.47 2.62 9.70
N GLU A 89 -10.17 3.67 10.09
CA GLU A 89 -9.94 5.02 9.61
C GLU A 89 -9.03 5.76 10.60
N ILE A 90 -7.94 6.33 10.08
CA ILE A 90 -7.07 7.23 10.84
C ILE A 90 -7.56 8.66 10.56
N ASP A 91 -8.47 9.13 11.39
CA ASP A 91 -9.03 10.47 11.28
C ASP A 91 -8.03 11.52 11.81
N VAL A 92 -7.62 12.43 10.93
CA VAL A 92 -6.69 13.52 11.22
C VAL A 92 -7.20 14.76 10.49
N PRO A 93 -7.33 15.92 11.17
CA PRO A 93 -7.78 17.14 10.52
C PRO A 93 -6.89 17.54 9.33
N ASP A 94 -7.51 18.00 8.23
CA ASP A 94 -6.81 18.46 7.03
C ASP A 94 -5.72 19.50 7.32
N ALA A 95 -6.00 20.42 8.25
CA ALA A 95 -5.06 21.45 8.67
C ALA A 95 -3.76 20.85 9.25
N GLU A 96 -3.86 19.79 10.05
CA GLU A 96 -2.70 19.08 10.62
C GLU A 96 -1.92 18.35 9.53
N ILE A 97 -2.63 17.75 8.56
CA ILE A 97 -2.00 17.10 7.39
C ILE A 97 -1.20 18.14 6.59
N VAL A 98 -1.82 19.28 6.28
CA VAL A 98 -1.18 20.37 5.53
C VAL A 98 0.02 20.92 6.29
N GLN A 99 -0.10 21.17 7.58
CA GLN A 99 1.00 21.65 8.43
C GLN A 99 2.17 20.66 8.42
N ARG A 100 1.89 19.37 8.63
CA ARG A 100 2.90 18.30 8.65
C ARG A 100 3.60 18.10 7.31
N MET A 101 2.91 18.32 6.19
CA MET A 101 3.47 18.15 4.86
C MET A 101 4.24 19.38 4.39
N SER A 102 3.64 20.57 4.50
CA SER A 102 4.21 21.83 4.01
C SER A 102 5.44 22.28 4.80
N GLY A 103 5.58 21.84 6.06
CA GLY A 103 6.72 22.15 6.90
C GLY A 103 7.99 21.35 6.59
N ARG A 104 7.93 20.30 5.76
CA ARG A 104 9.09 19.45 5.44
C ARG A 104 10.14 20.21 4.64
N ARG A 105 11.42 20.02 5.00
CA ARG A 105 12.58 20.54 4.28
C ARG A 105 13.59 19.43 4.06
N VAL A 106 14.35 19.52 2.97
CA VAL A 106 15.39 18.54 2.62
C VAL A 106 16.64 19.25 2.13
N HIS A 107 17.80 18.81 2.63
CA HIS A 107 19.09 19.17 2.04
C HIS A 107 19.44 18.12 0.98
N LEU A 108 19.29 18.48 -0.31
CA LEU A 108 19.39 17.53 -1.43
C LEU A 108 20.72 16.79 -1.47
N GLY A 109 21.84 17.47 -1.20
CA GLY A 109 23.17 16.85 -1.29
C GLY A 109 23.44 15.76 -0.24
N SER A 110 22.67 15.71 0.85
CA SER A 110 22.89 14.72 1.91
C SER A 110 21.64 13.92 2.30
N GLY A 111 20.47 14.23 1.71
CA GLY A 111 19.18 13.66 2.09
C GLY A 111 18.71 13.99 3.51
N ARG A 112 19.39 14.88 4.25
CA ARG A 112 18.98 15.25 5.62
C ARG A 112 17.62 15.95 5.56
N THR A 113 16.71 15.55 6.44
CA THR A 113 15.36 16.10 6.53
C THR A 113 15.19 16.96 7.77
N TYR A 114 14.42 18.02 7.63
CA TYR A 114 14.02 18.93 8.71
C TYR A 114 12.53 19.23 8.60
N HIS A 115 11.97 19.81 9.66
CA HIS A 115 10.61 20.33 9.64
C HIS A 115 10.56 21.66 10.36
N VAL A 116 9.98 22.69 9.74
CA VAL A 116 10.02 24.08 10.27
C VAL A 116 9.47 24.22 11.70
N VAL A 117 8.52 23.36 12.10
CA VAL A 117 8.01 23.26 13.49
C VAL A 117 8.63 22.08 14.26
N PHE A 118 8.46 20.84 13.78
CA PHE A 118 8.78 19.62 14.55
C PHE A 118 10.26 19.23 14.62
N ASN A 119 11.11 19.77 13.74
CA ASN A 119 12.55 19.54 13.74
C ASN A 119 13.26 20.70 13.00
N PRO A 120 13.24 21.91 13.58
CA PRO A 120 13.71 23.10 12.87
C PRO A 120 15.24 23.03 12.66
N PRO A 121 15.74 23.44 11.48
CA PRO A 121 17.17 23.59 11.30
C PRO A 121 17.67 24.75 12.18
N LYS A 122 18.95 24.71 12.55
CA LYS A 122 19.57 25.79 13.35
C LYS A 122 19.75 27.09 12.57
N VAL A 123 19.74 27.01 11.23
CA VAL A 123 19.95 28.09 10.27
C VAL A 123 19.13 27.82 9.02
#